data_AF-A0A4R1QQP6-F1
#
_entry.id   AF-A0A4R1QQP6-F1
#
_cell.length_a   1.000
_cell.length_b   1.000
_cell.length_c   1.000
_cell.angle_alpha   90.00
_cell.angle_beta   90.00
_cell.angle_gamma   90.00
#
_symmetry.space_group_name_H-M   'P 1'
#
loop_
_entity.id
_entity.type
_entity.pdbx_description
1 polymer ?
#
loop_
_entity_poly.entity_id
_entity_poly.type
_entity_poly.pdbx_seq_one_letter_code
_entity_poly.pdbx_strand_id
1 'polypeptide(L)'
;MELNRYMRMALDEARISLREGNHGFGAVIIKDGQVVSTAHDTENDQSDPTSHAEMNAIKAASQRLGRDLTGCIMIATHEPCPMCATAIVWSKISHIAYGYSIKEAMAQGRKRIALHCRELFEKAQAEIKTEAGVLNDECSILYRADVRAELKKLRGADDDKLCRLNAESTQKRVKWFHENRNDFQFIDRQDILNSGYQLLLAKFGISEEQAPIIKKSDREIVFHSQNFCPTLEACKILGIDTRILCRKMNEKSTDTLIKQLDPRLSFSRNYERLRPYTAYCEEMIFINA
;
A
#
# COMPACT_ATOMS: atom_id res chain seq x y z
N MET A 1 7.45 -9.82 -18.97
CA MET A 1 8.53 -10.34 -18.11
C MET A 1 9.65 -9.32 -17.92
N GLU A 2 10.23 -8.75 -18.98
CA GLU A 2 11.27 -7.72 -18.85
C GLU A 2 10.79 -6.40 -18.21
N LEU A 3 9.68 -5.81 -18.68
CA LEU A 3 9.16 -4.54 -18.13
C LEU A 3 8.78 -4.63 -16.65
N ASN A 4 8.35 -5.81 -16.18
CA ASN A 4 8.01 -6.02 -14.77
C ASN A 4 9.25 -5.85 -13.87
N ARG A 5 10.45 -6.22 -14.34
CA ARG A 5 11.70 -6.03 -13.59
C ARG A 5 11.97 -4.54 -13.38
N TYR A 6 11.86 -3.75 -14.43
CA TYR A 6 12.08 -2.30 -14.36
C TYR A 6 10.95 -1.56 -13.64
N MET A 7 9.72 -2.05 -13.73
CA MET A 7 8.61 -1.51 -12.95
C MET A 7 8.82 -1.73 -11.45
N ARG A 8 9.40 -2.86 -11.03
CA ARG A 8 9.78 -3.06 -9.62
C ARG A 8 10.86 -2.07 -9.16
N MET A 9 11.81 -1.73 -10.02
CA MET A 9 12.78 -0.67 -9.72
C MET A 9 12.07 0.70 -9.58
N ALA A 10 11.10 1.00 -10.44
CA ALA A 10 10.27 2.21 -10.30
C ALA A 10 9.42 2.19 -9.01
N LEU A 11 8.89 1.03 -8.60
CA LEU A 11 8.21 0.86 -7.31
C LEU A 11 9.16 1.10 -6.13
N ASP A 12 10.42 0.69 -6.22
CA ASP A 12 11.42 0.95 -5.19
C ASP A 12 11.74 2.45 -5.05
N GLU A 13 11.88 3.15 -6.18
CA GLU A 13 11.98 4.62 -6.21
C GLU A 13 10.74 5.28 -5.57
N ALA A 14 9.54 4.85 -5.92
CA ALA A 14 8.31 5.38 -5.33
C ALA A 14 8.23 5.14 -3.81
N ARG A 15 8.77 4.03 -3.31
CA ARG A 15 8.87 3.74 -1.86
C ARG A 15 9.87 4.67 -1.17
N ILE A 16 10.99 5.01 -1.83
CA ILE A 16 11.96 6.00 -1.33
C ILE A 16 11.28 7.36 -1.19
N SER A 17 10.63 7.85 -2.24
CA SER A 17 9.89 9.12 -2.21
C SER A 17 8.87 9.19 -1.07
N LEU A 18 8.13 8.10 -0.83
CA LEU A 18 7.18 8.01 0.29
C LEU A 18 7.83 8.08 1.67
N ARG A 19 9.03 7.52 1.84
CA ARG A 19 9.80 7.59 3.09
C ARG A 19 10.30 8.99 3.35
N GLU A 20 10.76 9.67 2.31
CA GLU A 20 11.36 11.00 2.40
C GLU A 20 10.32 12.10 2.66
N GLY A 21 9.09 11.94 2.17
CA GLY A 21 8.11 13.03 2.34
C GLY A 21 7.18 13.21 1.17
N ASN A 22 7.56 12.72 0.01
CA ASN A 22 7.00 13.04 -1.29
C ASN A 22 5.75 12.20 -1.63
N HIS A 23 5.32 12.28 -2.89
CA HIS A 23 4.03 11.78 -3.37
C HIS A 23 4.04 10.32 -3.83
N GLY A 24 5.18 9.64 -3.83
CA GLY A 24 5.29 8.21 -4.08
C GLY A 24 5.12 7.83 -5.53
N PHE A 25 5.82 8.54 -6.42
CA PHE A 25 5.97 8.20 -7.82
C PHE A 25 7.42 7.83 -8.10
N GLY A 26 7.60 6.84 -8.98
CA GLY A 26 8.91 6.41 -9.42
C GLY A 26 8.92 6.19 -10.91
N ALA A 27 10.09 6.41 -11.50
CA ALA A 27 10.34 6.29 -12.92
C ALA A 27 11.74 5.72 -13.17
N VAL A 28 11.86 4.95 -14.25
CA VAL A 28 13.11 4.34 -14.72
C VAL A 28 13.19 4.56 -16.22
N ILE A 29 14.36 4.98 -16.71
CA ILE A 29 14.64 5.03 -18.15
C ILE A 29 15.67 3.94 -18.46
N ILE A 30 15.37 3.14 -19.49
CA ILE A 30 16.27 2.13 -20.02
C ILE A 30 16.59 2.37 -21.49
N LYS A 31 17.74 1.87 -21.94
CA LYS A 31 18.14 1.83 -23.34
C LYS A 31 18.90 0.53 -23.59
N ASP A 32 18.53 -0.21 -24.64
CA ASP A 32 19.17 -1.49 -25.00
C ASP A 32 19.25 -2.51 -23.84
N GLY A 33 18.19 -2.56 -23.02
CA GLY A 33 18.11 -3.46 -21.86
C GLY A 33 18.96 -3.03 -20.65
N GLN A 34 19.56 -1.84 -20.67
CA GLN A 34 20.36 -1.30 -19.57
C GLN A 34 19.66 -0.08 -18.94
N VAL A 35 19.78 0.04 -17.62
CA VAL A 35 19.23 1.18 -16.88
C VAL A 35 20.09 2.40 -17.12
N VAL A 36 19.48 3.46 -17.65
CA VAL A 36 20.10 4.76 -17.89
C VAL A 36 19.89 5.68 -16.69
N SER A 37 18.68 5.71 -16.12
CA SER A 37 18.38 6.47 -14.90
C SER A 37 17.24 5.81 -14.12
N THR A 38 17.26 6.01 -12.80
CA THR A 38 16.14 5.78 -11.89
C THR A 38 15.89 7.09 -11.14
N ALA A 39 14.63 7.40 -10.86
CA ALA A 39 14.27 8.57 -10.10
C ALA A 39 12.90 8.42 -9.46
N HIS A 40 12.68 9.17 -8.38
CA HIS A 40 11.38 9.40 -7.78
C HIS A 40 11.02 10.89 -7.79
N ASP A 41 9.78 11.20 -7.45
CA ASP A 41 9.35 12.58 -7.28
C ASP A 41 9.97 13.19 -6.01
N THR A 42 10.45 14.43 -6.13
CA THR A 42 11.13 15.18 -5.07
C THR A 42 10.46 16.54 -4.85
N GLU A 43 9.16 16.63 -5.12
CA GLU A 43 8.39 17.89 -5.10
C GLU A 43 8.50 18.63 -3.76
N ASN A 44 8.34 17.91 -2.64
CA ASN A 44 8.40 18.51 -1.31
C ASN A 44 9.84 18.85 -0.92
N ASP A 45 10.79 17.96 -1.21
CA ASP A 45 12.20 18.15 -0.85
C ASP A 45 12.82 19.34 -1.58
N GLN A 46 12.48 19.52 -2.85
CA GLN A 46 13.00 20.62 -3.69
C GLN A 46 12.11 21.86 -3.65
N SER A 47 10.93 21.79 -3.02
CA SER A 47 9.90 22.84 -3.09
C SER A 47 9.60 23.26 -4.54
N ASP A 48 9.58 22.28 -5.45
CA ASP A 48 9.42 22.47 -6.89
C ASP A 48 8.29 21.57 -7.43
N PRO A 49 7.15 22.15 -7.85
CA PRO A 49 6.00 21.38 -8.34
C PRO A 49 6.28 20.68 -9.68
N THR A 50 7.43 20.91 -10.31
CA THR A 50 7.82 20.24 -11.56
C THR A 50 8.73 19.04 -11.33
N SER A 51 9.21 18.82 -10.10
CA SER A 51 10.12 17.74 -9.71
C SER A 51 9.43 16.37 -9.60
N HIS A 52 8.66 16.01 -10.62
CA HIS A 52 8.04 14.70 -10.79
C HIS A 52 9.08 13.62 -11.14
N ALA A 53 8.76 12.36 -10.87
CA ALA A 53 9.65 11.23 -11.12
C ALA A 53 10.11 11.15 -12.59
N GLU A 54 9.21 11.32 -13.54
CA GLU A 54 9.50 11.28 -14.97
C GLU A 54 10.41 12.44 -15.40
N MET A 55 10.18 13.64 -14.84
CA MET A 55 11.01 14.82 -15.11
C MET A 55 12.42 14.62 -14.58
N ASN A 56 12.55 14.12 -13.35
CA ASN A 56 13.82 13.79 -12.72
C ASN A 56 14.56 12.71 -13.50
N ALA A 57 13.85 11.67 -13.95
CA ALA A 57 14.43 10.60 -14.76
C ALA A 57 14.94 11.11 -16.12
N ILE A 58 14.15 11.94 -16.83
CA ILE A 58 14.54 12.56 -18.11
C ILE A 58 15.77 13.44 -17.92
N LYS A 59 15.80 14.28 -16.89
CA LYS A 59 16.96 15.15 -16.57
C LYS A 59 18.22 14.31 -16.37
N ALA A 60 18.14 13.26 -15.55
CA ALA A 60 19.28 12.38 -15.27
C ALA A 60 19.73 11.60 -16.52
N ALA A 61 18.80 11.10 -17.34
CA ALA A 61 19.14 10.44 -18.60
C ALA A 61 19.77 11.41 -19.61
N SER A 62 19.25 12.65 -19.69
CA SER A 62 19.75 13.65 -20.62
C SER A 62 21.16 14.12 -20.28
N GLN A 63 21.52 14.15 -18.99
CA GLN A 63 22.90 14.40 -18.56
C GLN A 63 23.88 13.32 -19.00
N ARG A 64 23.41 12.08 -19.22
CA ARG A 64 24.24 10.94 -19.64
C ARG A 64 24.29 10.76 -21.16
N LEU A 65 23.16 10.94 -21.83
CA LEU A 65 23.00 10.61 -23.25
C LEU A 65 22.83 11.84 -24.16
N GLY A 66 22.72 13.03 -23.58
CA GLY A 66 22.36 14.26 -24.29
C GLY A 66 20.85 14.47 -24.39
N ARG A 67 20.44 15.53 -25.09
CA ARG A 67 19.03 15.96 -25.18
C ARG A 67 18.09 15.02 -25.94
N ASP A 68 18.64 14.11 -26.74
CA ASP A 68 17.89 13.20 -27.61
C ASP A 68 17.91 11.80 -27.01
N LEU A 69 16.78 11.37 -26.46
CA LEU A 69 16.59 10.07 -25.83
C LEU A 69 15.91 9.06 -26.75
N THR A 70 16.04 9.21 -28.07
CA THR A 70 15.54 8.23 -29.04
C THR A 70 16.07 6.82 -28.73
N GLY A 71 15.17 5.83 -28.81
CA GLY A 71 15.44 4.44 -28.46
C GLY A 71 15.34 4.12 -26.97
N CYS A 72 15.16 5.14 -26.11
CA CYS A 72 14.91 4.91 -24.69
C CYS A 72 13.45 4.48 -24.44
N ILE A 73 13.27 3.75 -23.34
CA ILE A 73 11.97 3.36 -22.80
C ILE A 73 11.84 3.97 -21.41
N MET A 74 10.79 4.74 -21.16
CA MET A 74 10.38 5.20 -19.84
C MET A 74 9.47 4.16 -19.20
N ILE A 75 9.69 3.82 -17.93
CA ILE A 75 8.83 2.97 -17.12
C ILE A 75 8.44 3.75 -15.86
N ALA A 76 7.14 3.98 -15.63
CA ALA A 76 6.65 4.81 -14.53
C ALA A 76 5.56 4.11 -13.70
N THR A 77 5.57 4.28 -12.38
CA THR A 77 4.57 3.64 -11.49
C THR A 77 3.14 4.13 -11.74
N HIS A 78 3.00 5.34 -12.29
CA HIS A 78 1.74 5.96 -12.64
C HIS A 78 1.80 6.48 -14.08
N GLU A 79 0.64 6.58 -14.74
CA GLU A 79 0.51 7.22 -16.04
C GLU A 79 1.04 8.67 -15.99
N PRO A 80 1.92 9.08 -16.93
CA PRO A 80 2.47 10.42 -16.96
C PRO A 80 1.41 11.50 -17.06
N CYS A 81 1.51 12.52 -16.22
CA CYS A 81 0.66 13.71 -16.32
C CYS A 81 0.98 14.52 -17.60
N PRO A 82 0.14 15.49 -18.00
CA PRO A 82 0.37 16.26 -19.23
C PRO A 82 1.74 16.94 -19.33
N MET A 83 2.27 17.44 -18.21
CA MET A 83 3.63 18.00 -18.16
C MET A 83 4.68 16.95 -18.51
N CYS A 84 4.64 15.81 -17.84
CA CYS A 84 5.59 14.71 -18.04
C CYS A 84 5.46 14.09 -19.44
N ALA A 85 4.24 13.90 -19.92
CA ALA A 85 3.97 13.44 -21.28
C ALA A 85 4.53 14.41 -22.34
N THR A 86 4.38 15.72 -22.15
CA THR A 86 5.00 16.70 -23.05
C THR A 86 6.53 16.65 -23.00
N ALA A 87 7.13 16.48 -21.81
CA ALA A 87 8.59 16.31 -21.68
C ALA A 87 9.10 15.02 -22.35
N ILE A 88 8.33 13.93 -22.29
CA ILE A 88 8.60 12.68 -22.99
C ILE A 88 8.65 12.92 -24.52
N VAL A 89 7.70 13.70 -25.07
CA VAL A 89 7.71 14.11 -26.48
C VAL A 89 8.97 14.92 -26.82
N TRP A 90 9.27 15.96 -26.04
CA TRP A 90 10.43 16.83 -26.30
C TRP A 90 11.78 16.13 -26.20
N SER A 91 11.88 15.11 -25.35
CA SER A 91 13.07 14.28 -25.20
C SER A 91 13.16 13.13 -26.21
N LYS A 92 12.13 12.95 -27.06
CA LYS A 92 12.04 11.88 -28.08
C LYS A 92 12.13 10.45 -27.52
N ILE A 93 11.68 10.24 -26.29
CA ILE A 93 11.55 8.88 -25.75
C ILE A 93 10.54 8.12 -26.62
N SER A 94 10.96 6.98 -27.16
CA SER A 94 10.19 6.20 -28.14
C SER A 94 9.10 5.31 -27.54
N HIS A 95 9.16 5.05 -26.24
CA HIS A 95 8.27 4.09 -25.58
C HIS A 95 8.04 4.47 -24.12
N ILE A 96 6.79 4.43 -23.67
CA ILE A 96 6.39 4.52 -22.27
C ILE A 96 5.67 3.23 -21.83
N ALA A 97 6.03 2.75 -20.65
CA ALA A 97 5.29 1.73 -19.92
C ALA A 97 4.85 2.29 -18.56
N TYR A 98 3.59 2.12 -18.17
CA TYR A 98 3.12 2.58 -16.85
C TYR A 98 2.22 1.58 -16.13
N GLY A 99 2.19 1.67 -14.81
CA GLY A 99 1.40 0.79 -13.95
C GLY A 99 -0.04 1.23 -13.75
N TYR A 100 -0.24 2.30 -12.98
CA TYR A 100 -1.56 2.78 -12.57
C TYR A 100 -2.03 3.99 -13.40
N SER A 101 -3.26 3.98 -13.92
CA SER A 101 -3.73 5.04 -14.83
C SER A 101 -4.32 6.27 -14.12
N ILE A 102 -4.37 7.40 -14.82
CA ILE A 102 -5.10 8.61 -14.39
C ILE A 102 -6.58 8.29 -14.18
N LYS A 103 -7.17 7.47 -15.06
CA LYS A 103 -8.60 7.09 -15.00
C LYS A 103 -8.90 6.35 -13.70
N GLU A 104 -8.09 5.35 -13.35
CA GLU A 104 -8.25 4.58 -12.11
C GLU A 104 -8.00 5.46 -10.87
N ALA A 105 -7.00 6.35 -10.92
CA ALA A 105 -6.75 7.30 -9.84
C ALA A 105 -7.97 8.20 -9.58
N MET A 106 -8.58 8.74 -10.63
CA MET A 106 -9.78 9.57 -10.53
C MET A 106 -11.00 8.80 -10.04
N ALA A 107 -11.17 7.54 -10.48
CA ALA A 107 -12.24 6.67 -9.98
C ALA A 107 -12.14 6.41 -8.46
N GLN A 108 -10.92 6.48 -7.91
CA GLN A 108 -10.65 6.42 -6.47
C GLN A 108 -10.69 7.80 -5.77
N GLY A 109 -11.21 8.83 -6.44
CA GLY A 109 -11.37 10.18 -5.89
C GLY A 109 -10.08 11.02 -5.86
N ARG A 110 -8.99 10.57 -6.49
CA ARG A 110 -7.76 11.38 -6.58
C ARG A 110 -7.91 12.46 -7.64
N LYS A 111 -7.59 13.70 -7.28
CA LYS A 111 -7.56 14.81 -8.23
C LYS A 111 -6.40 14.63 -9.21
N ARG A 112 -6.71 14.57 -10.50
CA ARG A 112 -5.77 14.52 -11.62
C ARG A 112 -6.26 15.43 -12.74
N ILE A 113 -5.34 15.85 -13.60
CA ILE A 113 -5.72 16.46 -14.87
C ILE A 113 -6.23 15.32 -15.75
N ALA A 114 -7.48 15.40 -16.19
CA ALA A 114 -8.16 14.38 -16.97
C ALA A 114 -7.72 14.39 -18.44
N LEU A 115 -6.42 14.28 -18.67
CA LEU A 115 -5.79 14.25 -19.99
C LEU A 115 -4.77 13.12 -19.99
N HIS A 116 -5.05 12.10 -20.80
CA HIS A 116 -4.24 10.89 -20.88
C HIS A 116 -3.00 11.10 -21.76
N CYS A 117 -1.91 10.42 -21.43
CA CYS A 117 -0.64 10.58 -22.16
C CYS A 117 -0.78 10.24 -23.66
N ARG A 118 -1.57 9.20 -23.99
CA ARG A 118 -1.85 8.82 -25.39
C ARG A 118 -2.53 9.93 -26.19
N GLU A 119 -3.52 10.59 -25.60
CA GLU A 119 -4.20 11.71 -26.24
C GLU A 119 -3.23 12.86 -26.52
N LEU A 120 -2.30 13.13 -25.58
CA LEU A 120 -1.28 14.15 -25.77
C LEU A 120 -0.31 13.78 -26.90
N PHE A 121 0.16 12.52 -26.95
CA PHE A 121 1.06 12.05 -28.01
C PHE A 121 0.43 12.12 -29.40
N GLU A 122 -0.86 11.75 -29.51
CA GLU A 122 -1.64 11.89 -30.76
C GLU A 122 -1.71 13.35 -31.21
N LYS A 123 -2.05 14.28 -30.31
CA LYS A 123 -2.10 15.72 -30.63
C LYS A 123 -0.73 16.30 -30.99
N ALA A 124 0.34 15.75 -30.42
CA ALA A 124 1.71 16.14 -30.72
C ALA A 124 2.26 15.50 -32.00
N GLN A 125 1.51 14.59 -32.66
CA GLN A 125 1.97 13.80 -33.80
C GLN A 125 3.25 13.02 -33.48
N ALA A 126 3.38 12.56 -32.23
CA ALA A 126 4.54 11.82 -31.75
C ALA A 126 4.25 10.31 -31.74
N GLU A 127 5.05 9.53 -32.47
CA GLU A 127 4.96 8.07 -32.50
C GLU A 127 5.63 7.47 -31.25
N ILE A 128 4.88 7.38 -30.16
CA ILE A 128 5.37 6.85 -28.88
C ILE A 128 4.60 5.59 -28.52
N LYS A 129 5.29 4.45 -28.50
CA LYS A 129 4.68 3.18 -28.05
C LYS A 129 4.22 3.33 -26.60
N THR A 130 3.03 2.85 -26.27
CA THR A 130 2.47 2.98 -24.91
C THR A 130 1.93 1.67 -24.37
N GLU A 131 2.58 1.12 -23.35
CA GLU A 131 2.14 -0.06 -22.60
C GLU A 131 1.54 0.37 -21.25
N ALA A 132 0.29 0.00 -21.01
CA ALA A 132 -0.45 0.36 -19.80
C ALA A 132 -0.66 -0.87 -18.90
N GLY A 133 -0.79 -0.66 -17.60
CA GLY A 133 -1.15 -1.71 -16.65
C GLY A 133 0.00 -2.61 -16.20
N VAL A 134 1.26 -2.22 -16.41
CA VAL A 134 2.42 -3.02 -16.01
C VAL A 134 2.51 -3.07 -14.49
N LEU A 135 2.28 -4.25 -13.90
CA LEU A 135 2.15 -4.45 -12.45
C LEU A 135 1.13 -3.49 -11.81
N ASN A 136 -0.02 -3.26 -12.48
CA ASN A 136 -1.05 -2.33 -12.02
C ASN A 136 -1.43 -2.54 -10.55
N ASP A 137 -1.69 -3.78 -10.13
CA ASP A 137 -2.07 -4.10 -8.75
C ASP A 137 -1.00 -3.65 -7.74
N GLU A 138 0.28 -3.94 -7.99
CA GLU A 138 1.40 -3.52 -7.12
C GLU A 138 1.54 -1.99 -7.09
N CYS A 139 1.39 -1.32 -8.24
CA CYS A 139 1.43 0.14 -8.34
C CYS A 139 0.23 0.81 -7.65
N SER A 140 -0.96 0.22 -7.73
CA SER A 140 -2.18 0.76 -7.15
C SER A 140 -2.07 0.93 -5.63
N ILE A 141 -1.36 0.00 -4.96
CA ILE A 141 -1.14 0.00 -3.50
C ILE A 141 -0.52 1.33 -3.06
N LEU A 142 0.43 1.86 -3.84
CA LEU A 142 1.05 3.14 -3.55
C LEU A 142 0.02 4.27 -3.46
N TYR A 143 -1.09 4.22 -4.19
CA TYR A 143 -2.02 5.34 -4.33
C TYR A 143 -3.33 5.18 -3.56
N ARG A 144 -3.56 4.04 -2.91
CA ARG A 144 -4.77 3.78 -2.10
C ARG A 144 -4.88 4.71 -0.89
N ALA A 145 -6.09 5.18 -0.61
CA ALA A 145 -6.34 6.12 0.47
C ALA A 145 -6.06 5.53 1.87
N ASP A 146 -6.39 4.27 2.09
CA ASP A 146 -6.16 3.56 3.35
C ASP A 146 -4.66 3.38 3.66
N VAL A 147 -3.86 2.95 2.67
CA VAL A 147 -2.39 2.88 2.78
C VAL A 147 -1.80 4.27 3.04
N ARG A 148 -2.26 5.31 2.32
CA ARG A 148 -1.79 6.69 2.51
C ARG A 148 -2.10 7.22 3.91
N ALA A 149 -3.26 6.87 4.46
CA ALA A 149 -3.62 7.24 5.83
C ALA A 149 -2.68 6.56 6.84
N GLU A 150 -2.36 5.28 6.66
CA GLU A 150 -1.40 4.56 7.51
C GLU A 150 0.02 5.14 7.39
N LEU A 151 0.49 5.45 6.18
CA LEU A 151 1.78 6.12 5.97
C LEU A 151 1.88 7.45 6.74
N LYS A 152 0.83 8.27 6.72
CA LYS A 152 0.79 9.55 7.46
C LYS A 152 0.86 9.34 8.98
N LYS A 153 0.22 8.28 9.49
CA LYS A 153 0.25 7.95 10.92
C LYS A 153 1.63 7.45 11.35
N LEU A 154 2.23 6.56 10.56
CA LEU A 154 3.39 5.78 10.95
C LEU A 154 4.74 6.45 10.64
N ARG A 155 4.80 7.32 9.63
CA ARG A 155 6.03 8.02 9.28
C ARG A 155 6.54 8.85 10.46
N GLY A 156 7.78 8.62 10.84
CA GLY A 156 8.44 9.28 11.97
C GLY A 156 7.72 9.06 13.32
N ALA A 157 6.94 7.99 13.47
CA ALA A 157 6.28 7.70 14.74
C ALA A 157 7.25 7.08 15.75
N ASP A 158 7.38 7.73 16.89
CA ASP A 158 8.05 7.20 18.07
C ASP A 158 7.12 6.30 18.89
N ASP A 159 7.68 5.67 19.93
CA ASP A 159 6.95 4.75 20.80
C ASP A 159 5.76 5.41 21.50
N ASP A 160 5.88 6.68 21.90
CA ASP A 160 4.80 7.42 22.55
C ASP A 160 3.64 7.68 21.60
N LYS A 161 3.92 8.02 20.34
CA LYS A 161 2.89 8.14 19.30
C LYS A 161 2.24 6.79 19.01
N LEU A 162 2.99 5.70 18.96
CA LEU A 162 2.42 4.36 18.77
C LEU A 162 1.50 3.95 19.92
N CYS A 163 1.87 4.26 21.17
CA CYS A 163 1.03 4.03 22.35
C CYS A 163 -0.28 4.83 22.28
N ARG A 164 -0.22 6.12 21.89
CA ARG A 164 -1.43 6.95 21.69
C ARG A 164 -2.34 6.39 20.60
N LEU A 165 -1.78 5.99 19.46
CA LEU A 165 -2.55 5.37 18.37
C LEU A 165 -3.22 4.06 18.82
N ASN A 166 -2.55 3.24 19.64
CA ASN A 166 -3.15 2.03 20.22
C ASN A 166 -4.32 2.37 21.17
N ALA A 167 -4.17 3.37 22.03
CA ALA A 167 -5.21 3.81 22.95
C ALA A 167 -6.45 4.32 22.19
N GLU A 168 -6.25 5.16 21.17
CA GLU A 168 -7.33 5.64 20.29
C GLU A 168 -8.02 4.49 19.55
N SER A 169 -7.25 3.53 19.02
CA SER A 169 -7.78 2.34 18.35
C SER A 169 -8.65 1.50 19.30
N THR A 170 -8.20 1.34 20.55
CA THR A 170 -8.94 0.63 21.61
C THR A 170 -10.27 1.31 21.89
N GLN A 171 -10.27 2.63 22.12
CA GLN A 171 -11.50 3.40 22.36
C GLN A 171 -12.48 3.27 21.18
N LYS A 172 -12.00 3.41 19.94
CA LYS A 172 -12.83 3.28 18.74
C LYS A 172 -13.44 1.88 18.59
N ARG A 173 -12.70 0.83 18.92
CA ARG A 173 -13.18 -0.57 18.87
C ARG A 173 -14.25 -0.84 19.92
N VAL A 174 -14.04 -0.39 21.16
CA VAL A 174 -15.03 -0.54 22.25
C VAL A 174 -16.31 0.24 21.91
N LYS A 175 -16.18 1.49 21.45
CA LYS A 175 -17.32 2.29 21.00
C LYS A 175 -18.10 1.58 19.88
N TRP A 176 -17.39 1.13 18.84
CA TRP A 176 -18.00 0.37 17.74
C TRP A 176 -18.75 -0.87 18.24
N PHE A 177 -18.17 -1.64 19.17
CA PHE A 177 -18.84 -2.80 19.74
C PHE A 177 -20.19 -2.42 20.37
N HIS A 178 -20.22 -1.41 21.23
CA HIS A 178 -21.46 -1.00 21.90
C HIS A 178 -22.51 -0.44 20.96
N GLU A 179 -22.10 0.26 19.90
CA GLU A 179 -23.00 0.81 18.88
C GLU A 179 -23.64 -0.28 18.01
N ASN A 180 -22.95 -1.41 17.78
CA ASN A 180 -23.37 -2.45 16.85
C ASN A 180 -23.81 -3.76 17.54
N ARG A 181 -23.67 -3.88 18.87
CA ARG A 181 -23.89 -5.15 19.60
C ARG A 181 -25.25 -5.79 19.41
N ASN A 182 -26.28 -4.99 19.13
CA ASN A 182 -27.64 -5.48 18.94
C ASN A 182 -27.83 -6.19 17.59
N ASP A 183 -26.94 -5.95 16.62
CA ASP A 183 -26.99 -6.52 15.28
C ASP A 183 -26.19 -7.83 15.17
N PHE A 184 -25.45 -8.20 16.21
CA PHE A 184 -24.57 -9.38 16.23
C PHE A 184 -25.37 -10.67 16.49
N GLN A 185 -26.12 -11.12 15.49
CA GLN A 185 -26.91 -12.37 15.53
C GLN A 185 -26.04 -13.64 15.61
N PHE A 186 -24.74 -13.53 15.36
CA PHE A 186 -23.77 -14.63 15.43
C PHE A 186 -23.23 -14.90 16.84
N ILE A 187 -23.58 -14.07 17.84
CA ILE A 187 -23.10 -14.26 19.21
C ILE A 187 -23.91 -15.35 19.89
N ASP A 188 -23.22 -16.46 20.18
CA ASP A 188 -23.71 -17.56 21.00
C ASP A 188 -22.93 -17.61 22.33
N ARG A 189 -23.68 -17.58 23.44
CA ARG A 189 -23.09 -17.67 24.79
C ARG A 189 -22.55 -19.07 25.11
N GLN A 190 -22.94 -20.09 24.34
CA GLN A 190 -22.45 -21.46 24.50
C GLN A 190 -21.14 -21.70 23.74
N ASP A 191 -20.91 -21.02 22.62
CA ASP A 191 -19.64 -21.03 21.86
C ASP A 191 -19.01 -19.61 21.82
N ILE A 192 -18.43 -19.22 22.96
CA ILE A 192 -17.77 -17.91 23.10
C ILE A 192 -16.54 -17.76 22.20
N LEU A 193 -15.86 -18.86 21.86
CA LEU A 193 -14.68 -18.85 20.98
C LEU A 193 -15.09 -18.49 19.54
N ASN A 194 -16.09 -19.20 19.01
CA ASN A 194 -16.61 -18.90 17.68
C ASN A 194 -17.23 -17.50 17.61
N SER A 195 -17.95 -17.10 18.66
CA SER A 195 -18.49 -15.73 18.76
C SER A 195 -17.40 -14.67 18.73
N GLY A 196 -16.26 -14.91 19.42
CA GLY A 196 -15.09 -14.05 19.38
C GLY A 196 -14.47 -13.97 17.98
N TYR A 197 -14.36 -15.11 17.29
CA TYR A 197 -13.86 -15.18 15.92
C TYR A 197 -14.76 -14.41 14.94
N GLN A 198 -16.07 -14.66 14.96
CA GLN A 198 -17.05 -13.95 14.13
C GLN A 198 -17.09 -12.44 14.42
N LEU A 199 -16.89 -12.05 15.69
CA LEU A 199 -16.77 -10.64 16.06
C LEU A 199 -15.56 -9.97 15.39
N LEU A 200 -14.43 -10.67 15.28
CA LEU A 200 -13.24 -10.14 14.58
C LEU A 200 -13.47 -10.04 13.08
N LEU A 201 -14.10 -11.05 12.46
CA LEU A 201 -14.48 -10.99 11.04
C LEU A 201 -15.39 -9.79 10.76
N ALA A 202 -16.43 -9.61 11.56
CA ALA A 202 -17.35 -8.48 11.46
C ALA A 202 -16.62 -7.13 11.67
N LYS A 203 -15.70 -7.07 12.65
CA LYS A 203 -14.95 -5.83 12.93
C LYS A 203 -14.03 -5.43 11.79
N PHE A 204 -13.38 -6.41 11.16
CA PHE A 204 -12.42 -6.18 10.09
C PHE A 204 -13.08 -6.13 8.71
N GLY A 205 -14.35 -6.52 8.60
CA GLY A 205 -15.09 -6.56 7.34
C GLY A 205 -14.52 -7.62 6.39
N ILE A 206 -14.15 -8.78 6.93
CA ILE A 206 -13.54 -9.89 6.17
C ILE A 206 -14.36 -11.17 6.33
N SER A 207 -14.25 -12.07 5.34
CA SER A 207 -14.91 -13.38 5.39
C SER A 207 -14.03 -14.46 6.01
N GLU A 208 -14.64 -15.61 6.31
CA GLU A 208 -13.91 -16.81 6.76
C GLU A 208 -12.87 -17.28 5.73
N GLU A 209 -13.15 -17.14 4.43
CA GLU A 209 -12.19 -17.47 3.37
C GLU A 209 -10.91 -16.63 3.44
N GLN A 210 -11.02 -15.38 3.90
CA GLN A 210 -9.89 -14.48 4.07
C GLN A 210 -9.15 -14.68 5.40
N ALA A 211 -9.74 -15.41 6.34
CA ALA A 211 -9.19 -15.69 7.66
C ALA A 211 -9.57 -17.11 8.15
N PRO A 212 -9.23 -18.18 7.40
CA PRO A 212 -9.71 -19.53 7.69
C PRO A 212 -9.19 -20.04 9.03
N ILE A 213 -10.07 -20.75 9.75
CA ILE A 213 -9.70 -21.50 10.95
C ILE A 213 -8.85 -22.71 10.53
N ILE A 214 -7.66 -22.83 11.11
CA ILE A 214 -6.71 -23.93 10.85
C ILE A 214 -6.71 -24.94 12.00
N LYS A 215 -7.11 -24.50 13.21
CA LYS A 215 -7.24 -25.34 14.39
C LYS A 215 -8.38 -24.82 15.27
N LYS A 216 -9.26 -25.71 15.72
CA LYS A 216 -10.31 -25.43 16.70
C LYS A 216 -10.30 -26.49 17.79
N SER A 217 -10.45 -26.07 19.04
CA SER A 217 -10.60 -26.89 20.23
C SER A 217 -11.55 -26.20 21.22
N ASP A 218 -11.86 -26.84 22.34
CA ASP A 218 -12.74 -26.29 23.37
C ASP A 218 -12.14 -25.06 24.09
N ARG A 219 -10.84 -24.80 23.92
CA ARG A 219 -10.12 -23.69 24.59
C ARG A 219 -9.45 -22.70 23.65
N GLU A 220 -9.39 -22.99 22.35
CA GLU A 220 -8.62 -22.19 21.39
C GLU A 220 -9.15 -22.32 19.96
N ILE A 221 -9.16 -21.20 19.24
CA ILE A 221 -9.26 -21.12 17.78
C ILE A 221 -7.97 -20.46 17.26
N VAL A 222 -7.34 -21.09 16.26
CA VAL A 222 -6.21 -20.54 15.50
C VAL A 222 -6.65 -20.34 14.05
N PHE A 223 -6.41 -19.16 13.50
CA PHE A 223 -6.81 -18.80 12.14
C PHE A 223 -5.73 -18.00 11.42
N HIS A 224 -5.75 -18.03 10.09
CA HIS A 224 -4.72 -17.42 9.23
C HIS A 224 -5.29 -16.26 8.43
N SER A 225 -5.04 -15.03 8.88
CA SER A 225 -5.50 -13.82 8.19
C SER A 225 -4.65 -13.50 6.95
N GLN A 226 -5.31 -13.49 5.79
CA GLN A 226 -4.71 -13.27 4.46
C GLN A 226 -5.30 -12.07 3.72
N ASN A 227 -6.31 -11.41 4.29
CA ASN A 227 -6.92 -10.18 3.77
C ASN A 227 -5.88 -9.07 3.52
N PHE A 228 -6.22 -8.12 2.64
CA PHE A 228 -5.42 -6.92 2.44
C PHE A 228 -5.28 -6.12 3.74
N CYS A 229 -4.05 -5.71 4.07
CA CYS A 229 -3.76 -4.96 5.28
C CYS A 229 -3.02 -3.65 4.94
N PRO A 230 -3.68 -2.48 5.06
CA PRO A 230 -3.04 -1.20 4.73
C PRO A 230 -1.85 -0.89 5.64
N THR A 231 -1.90 -1.30 6.91
CA THR A 231 -0.79 -1.15 7.86
C THR A 231 0.44 -1.96 7.45
N LEU A 232 0.24 -3.20 6.96
CA LEU A 232 1.33 -4.03 6.42
C LEU A 232 2.00 -3.36 5.23
N GLU A 233 1.21 -2.85 4.27
CA GLU A 233 1.76 -2.17 3.09
C GLU A 233 2.51 -0.88 3.48
N ALA A 234 1.97 -0.12 4.43
CA ALA A 234 2.67 1.04 4.98
C ALA A 234 3.99 0.65 5.68
N CYS A 235 4.02 -0.45 6.45
CA CYS A 235 5.26 -0.98 7.04
C CYS A 235 6.30 -1.34 5.98
N LYS A 236 5.90 -2.05 4.93
CA LYS A 236 6.79 -2.44 3.81
C LYS A 236 7.39 -1.21 3.13
N ILE A 237 6.59 -0.17 2.89
CA ILE A 237 7.05 1.09 2.30
C ILE A 237 8.04 1.80 3.23
N LEU A 238 7.70 1.92 4.52
CA LEU A 238 8.50 2.64 5.51
C LEU A 238 9.74 1.87 6.00
N GLY A 239 9.86 0.58 5.68
CA GLY A 239 10.93 -0.28 6.21
C GLY A 239 10.76 -0.59 7.70
N ILE A 240 9.52 -0.60 8.21
CA ILE A 240 9.21 -0.87 9.62
C ILE A 240 8.93 -2.37 9.79
N ASP A 241 9.53 -2.99 10.81
CA ASP A 241 9.23 -4.38 11.18
C ASP A 241 7.77 -4.51 11.64
N THR A 242 6.98 -5.24 10.86
CA THR A 242 5.54 -5.40 11.09
C THR A 242 5.25 -6.13 12.40
N ARG A 243 6.16 -6.98 12.90
CA ARG A 243 5.99 -7.71 14.16
C ARG A 243 6.02 -6.76 15.35
N ILE A 244 6.94 -5.80 15.33
CA ILE A 244 7.06 -4.77 16.37
C ILE A 244 5.82 -3.88 16.35
N LEU A 245 5.44 -3.39 15.16
CA LEU A 245 4.31 -2.47 15.03
C LEU A 245 2.98 -3.14 15.44
N CYS A 246 2.70 -4.34 14.93
CA CYS A 246 1.47 -5.05 15.25
C CYS A 246 1.35 -5.38 16.74
N ARG A 247 2.46 -5.68 17.42
CA ARG A 247 2.48 -5.87 18.88
C ARG A 247 2.09 -4.62 19.63
N LYS A 248 2.69 -3.48 19.27
CA LYS A 248 2.41 -2.20 19.95
C LYS A 248 1.02 -1.65 19.62
N MET A 249 0.55 -1.78 18.39
CA MET A 249 -0.67 -1.09 17.93
C MET A 249 -1.93 -1.96 17.88
N ASN A 250 -1.82 -3.26 17.62
CA ASN A 250 -2.98 -4.05 17.22
C ASN A 250 -3.33 -5.19 18.18
N GLU A 251 -2.42 -5.71 19.00
CA GLU A 251 -2.73 -6.84 19.89
C GLU A 251 -3.67 -6.41 21.01
N LYS A 252 -3.23 -5.48 21.86
CA LYS A 252 -4.02 -5.00 23.02
C LYS A 252 -5.40 -4.48 22.63
N SER A 253 -5.50 -3.76 21.52
CA SER A 253 -6.77 -3.19 21.05
C SER A 253 -7.73 -4.26 20.52
N THR A 254 -7.21 -5.38 19.98
CA THR A 254 -8.01 -6.53 19.55
C THR A 254 -8.42 -7.39 20.75
N ASP A 255 -7.50 -7.66 21.67
CA ASP A 255 -7.79 -8.38 22.93
C ASP A 255 -8.85 -7.65 23.76
N THR A 256 -8.75 -6.32 23.89
CA THR A 256 -9.76 -5.52 24.60
C THR A 256 -11.14 -5.58 23.95
N LEU A 257 -11.20 -5.68 22.61
CA LEU A 257 -12.45 -5.78 21.87
C LEU A 257 -13.16 -7.11 22.16
N ILE A 258 -12.47 -8.25 22.05
CA ILE A 258 -13.11 -9.54 22.29
C ILE A 258 -13.47 -9.74 23.77
N LYS A 259 -12.78 -9.06 24.70
CA LYS A 259 -13.17 -9.03 26.11
C LYS A 259 -14.47 -8.28 26.39
N GLN A 260 -14.96 -7.47 25.45
CA GLN A 260 -16.31 -6.90 25.54
C GLN A 260 -17.40 -7.95 25.33
N LEU A 261 -17.07 -9.05 24.64
CA LEU A 261 -17.95 -10.19 24.43
C LEU A 261 -17.99 -11.10 25.66
N ASP A 262 -16.81 -11.54 26.12
CA ASP A 262 -16.65 -12.33 27.34
C ASP A 262 -15.26 -12.08 27.94
N PRO A 263 -15.14 -11.73 29.24
CA PRO A 263 -13.87 -11.38 29.86
C PRO A 263 -12.86 -12.55 29.93
N ARG A 264 -13.32 -13.80 29.77
CA ARG A 264 -12.44 -14.98 29.75
C ARG A 264 -11.67 -15.12 28.45
N LEU A 265 -12.15 -14.52 27.37
CA LEU A 265 -11.49 -14.57 26.06
C LEU A 265 -10.22 -13.72 26.05
N SER A 266 -9.21 -14.22 25.35
CA SER A 266 -7.99 -13.49 25.04
C SER A 266 -7.54 -13.69 23.60
N PHE A 267 -6.86 -12.68 23.08
CA PHE A 267 -6.37 -12.63 21.71
C PHE A 267 -4.87 -12.45 21.71
N SER A 268 -4.18 -13.21 20.85
CA SER A 268 -2.78 -12.96 20.56
C SER A 268 -2.44 -13.33 19.11
N ARG A 269 -1.28 -12.86 18.65
CA ARG A 269 -0.72 -13.22 17.35
C ARG A 269 0.54 -14.07 17.52
N ASN A 270 0.75 -15.01 16.61
CA ASN A 270 2.05 -15.66 16.49
C ASN A 270 3.00 -14.73 15.72
N TYR A 271 3.90 -14.05 16.46
CA TYR A 271 4.84 -13.09 15.88
C TYR A 271 5.98 -13.74 15.08
N GLU A 272 6.14 -15.06 15.15
CA GLU A 272 7.02 -15.81 14.24
C GLU A 272 6.35 -16.07 12.90
N ARG A 273 5.00 -16.03 12.84
CA ARG A 273 4.18 -16.29 11.66
C ARG A 273 3.31 -15.08 11.31
N LEU A 274 3.98 -13.99 10.93
CA LEU A 274 3.35 -12.74 10.53
C LEU A 274 3.83 -12.29 9.14
N ARG A 275 2.93 -11.70 8.34
CA ARG A 275 3.31 -11.04 7.09
C ARG A 275 4.21 -9.84 7.34
N PRO A 276 5.20 -9.57 6.48
CA PRO A 276 5.47 -10.25 5.20
C PRO A 276 6.41 -11.47 5.31
N TYR A 277 6.81 -11.87 6.51
CA TYR A 277 7.79 -12.97 6.72
C TYR A 277 7.23 -14.36 6.44
N THR A 278 5.91 -14.48 6.42
CA THR A 278 5.15 -15.67 6.02
C THR A 278 3.99 -15.26 5.11
N ALA A 279 3.26 -16.22 4.53
CA ALA A 279 2.14 -15.94 3.62
C ALA A 279 0.88 -15.40 4.32
N TYR A 280 0.80 -15.51 5.64
CA TYR A 280 -0.38 -15.17 6.45
C TYR A 280 0.00 -14.52 7.78
N CYS A 281 -0.98 -13.96 8.47
CA CYS A 281 -0.84 -13.60 9.88
C CYS A 281 -1.56 -14.66 10.71
N GLU A 282 -0.83 -15.43 11.51
CA GLU A 282 -1.44 -16.42 12.40
C GLU A 282 -1.91 -15.76 13.69
N GLU A 283 -3.20 -15.89 13.97
CA GLU A 283 -3.90 -15.23 15.06
C GLU A 283 -4.67 -16.27 15.88
N MET A 284 -4.80 -16.02 17.18
CA MET A 284 -5.34 -16.98 18.14
C MET A 284 -6.35 -16.29 19.06
N ILE A 285 -7.49 -16.93 19.27
CA ILE A 285 -8.43 -16.61 20.35
C ILE A 285 -8.46 -17.79 21.29
N PHE A 286 -8.29 -17.56 22.59
CA PHE A 286 -8.26 -18.61 23.59
C PHE A 286 -8.97 -18.19 24.87
N ILE A 287 -9.41 -19.17 25.67
CA ILE A 287 -10.02 -18.95 26.98
C ILE A 287 -8.91 -19.06 28.03
N ASN A 288 -8.71 -17.99 28.81
CA ASN A 288 -7.83 -18.04 29.98
C ASN A 288 -8.39 -19.01 31.03
N ALA A 289 -7.50 -19.74 31.68
CA ALA A 289 -7.85 -20.63 32.79
C ALA A 289 -8.32 -19.86 34.02
#